data_AF-A0A1V2PWE2-F1
#
_entry.id   AF-A0A1V2PWE2-F1
#
_cell.length_a   1.000
_cell.length_b   1.000
_cell.length_c   1.000
_cell.angle_alpha   90.00
_cell.angle_beta   90.00
_cell.angle_gamma   90.00
#
_symmetry.space_group_name_H-M   'P 1'
#
loop_
_entity.id
_entity.type
_entity.pdbx_description
1 polymer ?
#
loop_
_entity_poly.entity_id
_entity_poly.type
_entity_poly.pdbx_seq_one_letter_code
_entity_poly.pdbx_strand_id
1 'polypeptide(L)'
;MIENSAVGLDMLEAGVSVTVTREENHQDWLSRYAVAPGGQRHVAVELAWCTIDSGKYRGQYAIEVRLDGQRVGELTYLMSRRYADVLGQVINRGGRPGCEAVVQLGNRGLEVVLHLPRDTSGIIAAPQQPTVFTPPAKRKSRRPVWIAVGAVVSLFVVIGALADDSTPTNPAAALTTTKTTTPVTTTTTVPTTTTTTTTTTTTTTTTTTVAQPAPQPQPQPKPQPNPQPNPQPNTATQAPPPPAPPAPAQGCHTSYTPCVPIASDVDCAGGSGNGPAYVRGPITIIGPDEYGLDGNDNDGIGCEN
;
A
#
# COMPACT_ATOMS: atom_id res chain seq x y z
N MET A 1 -18.84 2.00 8.94
CA MET A 1 -19.14 2.75 7.69
C MET A 1 -17.80 3.21 7.16
N ILE A 2 -17.50 3.03 5.87
CA ILE A 2 -16.22 3.46 5.30
C ILE A 2 -16.19 5.00 5.27
N GLU A 3 -15.10 5.59 5.76
CA GLU A 3 -14.97 7.04 6.01
C GLU A 3 -14.13 7.80 4.97
N ASN A 4 -13.67 7.13 3.91
CA ASN A 4 -13.02 7.71 2.74
C ASN A 4 -13.63 7.17 1.44
N SER A 5 -13.09 7.57 0.28
CA SER A 5 -13.66 7.19 -1.01
C SER A 5 -13.25 5.78 -1.44
N ALA A 6 -14.22 4.88 -1.57
CA ALA A 6 -14.06 3.58 -2.25
C ALA A 6 -14.34 3.65 -3.77
N VAL A 7 -14.53 4.85 -4.34
CA VAL A 7 -14.94 5.02 -5.75
C VAL A 7 -13.86 4.52 -6.70
N GLY A 8 -14.25 3.65 -7.64
CA GLY A 8 -13.33 3.05 -8.60
C GLY A 8 -12.40 2.00 -8.00
N LEU A 9 -12.76 1.41 -6.85
CA LEU A 9 -12.16 0.19 -6.32
C LEU A 9 -13.12 -0.98 -6.46
N ASP A 10 -12.60 -2.09 -6.98
CA ASP A 10 -13.23 -3.40 -6.92
C ASP A 10 -12.95 -3.97 -5.52
N MET A 11 -13.91 -3.80 -4.62
CA MET A 11 -13.77 -4.15 -3.20
C MET A 11 -13.78 -5.66 -2.99
N LEU A 12 -12.69 -6.19 -2.44
CA LEU A 12 -12.53 -7.56 -1.98
C LEU A 12 -13.35 -7.82 -0.70
N GLU A 13 -13.71 -9.08 -0.48
CA GLU A 13 -14.58 -9.51 0.61
C GLU A 13 -13.82 -9.50 1.93
N ALA A 14 -14.37 -8.79 2.91
CA ALA A 14 -13.82 -8.67 4.25
C ALA A 14 -13.96 -10.01 5.03
N GLY A 15 -12.92 -10.84 5.01
CA GLY A 15 -12.94 -12.19 5.60
C GLY A 15 -12.01 -12.39 6.81
N VAL A 16 -10.72 -12.13 6.65
CA VAL A 16 -9.66 -12.25 7.68
C VAL A 16 -8.91 -10.94 7.85
N SER A 17 -8.56 -10.62 9.09
CA SER A 17 -7.67 -9.50 9.41
C SER A 17 -6.23 -9.84 9.02
N VAL A 18 -5.57 -8.94 8.30
CA VAL A 18 -4.17 -9.05 7.88
C VAL A 18 -3.46 -7.74 8.22
N THR A 19 -2.46 -7.82 9.10
CA THR A 19 -1.63 -6.68 9.51
C THR A 19 -0.77 -6.22 8.34
N VAL A 20 -0.74 -4.91 8.11
CA VAL A 20 0.23 -4.27 7.21
C VAL A 20 1.62 -4.26 7.87
N THR A 21 2.65 -3.96 7.11
CA THR A 21 4.00 -3.75 7.63
C THR A 21 4.57 -2.45 7.09
N ARG A 22 5.53 -1.88 7.84
CA ARG A 22 6.25 -0.63 7.52
C ARG A 22 5.41 0.64 7.65
N GLU A 23 4.25 0.59 8.29
CA GLU A 23 3.42 1.78 8.56
C GLU A 23 4.17 2.84 9.39
N GLU A 24 5.17 2.43 10.17
CA GLU A 24 6.09 3.34 10.87
C GLU A 24 6.77 4.36 9.94
N ASN A 25 6.98 4.03 8.67
CA ASN A 25 7.58 4.92 7.66
C ASN A 25 6.57 5.92 7.06
N HIS A 26 5.29 5.80 7.41
CA HIS A 26 4.18 6.52 6.79
C HIS A 26 3.30 7.29 7.80
N GLN A 27 3.77 7.44 9.04
CA GLN A 27 3.01 8.05 10.14
C GLN A 27 2.54 9.48 9.85
N ASP A 28 3.35 10.30 9.17
CA ASP A 28 2.98 11.67 8.76
C ASP A 28 1.73 11.69 7.88
N TRP A 29 1.58 10.72 6.97
CA TRP A 29 0.38 10.58 6.15
C TRP A 29 -0.79 9.98 6.94
N LEU A 30 -0.53 8.91 7.69
CA LEU A 30 -1.53 8.22 8.49
C LEU A 30 -2.16 9.13 9.56
N SER A 31 -1.46 10.17 10.03
CA SER A 31 -1.97 11.18 10.95
C SER A 31 -3.29 11.85 10.50
N ARG A 32 -3.58 11.89 9.20
CA ARG A 32 -4.85 12.37 8.61
C ARG A 32 -6.05 11.49 8.97
N TYR A 33 -5.78 10.26 9.40
CA TYR A 33 -6.74 9.23 9.83
C TYR A 33 -6.60 8.92 11.33
N ALA A 34 -6.02 9.85 12.09
CA ALA A 34 -5.88 9.72 13.54
C ALA A 34 -7.22 9.39 14.22
N VAL A 35 -7.15 8.44 15.16
CA VAL A 35 -8.26 7.98 16.00
C VAL A 35 -8.02 8.40 17.44
N ALA A 36 -9.11 8.54 18.21
CA ALA A 36 -9.00 8.62 19.66
C ALA A 36 -8.37 7.32 20.23
N PRO A 37 -7.72 7.35 21.40
CA PRO A 37 -7.19 6.14 22.04
C PRO A 37 -8.27 5.07 22.23
N GLY A 38 -8.02 3.85 21.75
CA GLY A 38 -8.99 2.75 21.74
C GLY A 38 -10.08 2.86 20.65
N GLY A 39 -10.06 3.90 19.83
CA GLY A 39 -10.92 4.07 18.66
C GLY A 39 -10.38 3.34 17.42
N GLN A 40 -11.27 3.15 16.45
CA GLN A 40 -11.00 2.54 15.15
C GLN A 40 -11.67 3.38 14.06
N ARG A 41 -11.02 3.51 12.91
CA ARG A 41 -11.53 4.23 11.74
C ARG A 41 -11.58 3.29 10.54
N HIS A 42 -12.78 3.08 10.00
CA HIS A 42 -13.00 2.19 8.86
C HIS A 42 -12.72 2.93 7.55
N VAL A 43 -11.86 2.38 6.70
CA VAL A 43 -11.43 2.96 5.42
C VAL A 43 -11.45 1.91 4.32
N ALA A 44 -11.52 2.36 3.07
CA ALA A 44 -11.16 1.57 1.90
C ALA A 44 -9.71 1.91 1.53
N VAL A 45 -8.92 0.87 1.23
CA VAL A 45 -7.56 1.02 0.67
C VAL A 45 -7.51 0.42 -0.72
N GLU A 46 -6.67 1.00 -1.57
CA GLU A 46 -6.19 0.35 -2.78
C GLU A 46 -5.06 -0.61 -2.44
N LEU A 47 -5.00 -1.73 -3.15
CA LEU A 47 -3.93 -2.69 -3.11
C LEU A 47 -3.21 -2.65 -4.46
N ALA A 48 -1.89 -2.46 -4.45
CA ALA A 48 -1.09 -2.35 -5.68
C ALA A 48 0.18 -3.20 -5.60
N TRP A 49 0.83 -3.42 -6.73
CA TRP A 49 2.11 -4.11 -6.77
C TRP A 49 3.27 -3.18 -6.46
N CYS A 50 4.19 -3.63 -5.62
CA CYS A 50 5.50 -3.01 -5.41
C CYS A 50 6.61 -4.06 -5.42
N THR A 51 7.86 -3.60 -5.51
CA THR A 51 9.04 -4.45 -5.28
C THR A 51 9.51 -4.28 -3.84
N ILE A 52 9.86 -5.38 -3.16
CA ILE A 52 10.46 -5.35 -1.83
C ILE A 52 11.87 -4.76 -1.93
N ASP A 53 12.14 -3.72 -1.15
CA ASP A 53 13.41 -2.98 -1.19
C ASP A 53 14.52 -3.56 -0.30
N SER A 54 14.23 -4.48 0.62
CA SER A 54 15.19 -4.91 1.64
C SER A 54 14.87 -6.25 2.30
N GLY A 55 15.84 -6.80 3.04
CA GLY A 55 15.74 -8.10 3.67
C GLY A 55 15.85 -9.28 2.69
N LYS A 56 15.52 -10.49 3.17
CA LYS A 56 15.68 -11.76 2.44
C LYS A 56 14.96 -11.81 1.09
N TYR A 57 13.89 -11.04 0.92
CA TYR A 57 13.03 -11.07 -0.27
C TYR A 57 13.19 -9.80 -1.13
N ARG A 58 14.28 -9.02 -0.97
CA ARG A 58 14.57 -7.87 -1.83
C ARG A 58 14.52 -8.26 -3.30
N GLY A 59 13.90 -7.42 -4.13
CA GLY A 59 13.68 -7.67 -5.56
C GLY A 59 12.44 -8.49 -5.89
N GLN A 60 11.81 -9.15 -4.91
CA GLN A 60 10.55 -9.88 -5.12
C GLN A 60 9.34 -8.93 -5.10
N TYR A 61 8.26 -9.31 -5.76
CA TYR A 61 6.99 -8.57 -5.69
C TYR A 61 6.29 -8.74 -4.34
N ALA A 62 5.74 -7.63 -3.85
CA ALA A 62 4.84 -7.54 -2.71
C ALA A 62 3.60 -6.71 -3.05
N ILE A 63 2.58 -6.79 -2.20
CA ILE A 63 1.38 -5.96 -2.27
C ILE A 63 1.60 -4.74 -1.37
N GLU A 64 1.72 -3.56 -1.96
CA GLU A 64 1.66 -2.30 -1.21
C GLU A 64 0.22 -1.90 -0.92
N VAL A 65 0.03 -1.22 0.21
CA VAL A 65 -1.25 -0.68 0.64
C VAL A 65 -1.27 0.82 0.40
N ARG A 66 -2.30 1.29 -0.29
CA ARG A 66 -2.50 2.69 -0.65
C ARG A 66 -3.76 3.25 0.00
N LEU A 67 -3.64 4.32 0.77
CA LEU A 67 -4.75 5.05 1.37
C LEU A 67 -4.87 6.41 0.68
N ASP A 68 -6.00 6.61 -0.01
CA ASP A 68 -6.25 7.74 -0.93
C ASP A 68 -5.10 7.95 -1.95
N GLY A 69 -4.59 6.84 -2.50
CA GLY A 69 -3.53 6.78 -3.51
C GLY A 69 -2.10 6.82 -2.97
N GLN A 70 -1.89 7.25 -1.72
CA GLN A 70 -0.57 7.32 -1.09
C GLN A 70 -0.22 6.00 -0.40
N ARG A 71 1.01 5.50 -0.59
CA ARG A 71 1.50 4.29 0.08
C ARG A 71 1.55 4.50 1.60
N VAL A 72 0.99 3.54 2.34
CA VAL A 72 0.98 3.51 3.82
C VAL A 72 1.64 2.27 4.43
N GLY A 73 2.10 1.34 3.59
CA GLY A 73 2.85 0.16 4.00
C GLY A 73 2.80 -0.92 2.93
N GLU A 74 3.16 -2.14 3.29
CA GLU A 74 3.11 -3.32 2.44
C GLU A 74 2.76 -4.60 3.21
N LEU A 75 2.26 -5.61 2.51
CA LEU A 75 2.12 -6.96 3.06
C LEU A 75 3.45 -7.71 3.00
N THR A 76 3.70 -8.57 4.01
CA THR A 76 4.84 -9.50 3.99
C THR A 76 4.85 -10.34 2.70
N TYR A 77 6.04 -10.78 2.26
CA TYR A 77 6.21 -11.58 1.05
C TYR A 77 5.24 -12.79 0.96
N LEU A 78 5.08 -13.55 2.05
CA LEU A 78 4.19 -14.72 2.07
C LEU A 78 2.71 -14.35 1.96
N MET A 79 2.28 -13.25 2.58
CA MET A 79 0.90 -12.75 2.43
C MET A 79 0.67 -12.20 1.03
N SER A 80 1.65 -11.48 0.47
CA SER A 80 1.61 -11.00 -0.91
C SER A 80 1.47 -12.14 -1.91
N ARG A 81 2.16 -13.26 -1.71
CA ARG A 81 2.01 -14.47 -2.54
C ARG A 81 0.63 -15.13 -2.36
N ARG A 82 0.08 -15.19 -1.14
CA ARG A 82 -1.27 -15.73 -0.90
C ARG A 82 -2.37 -14.98 -1.65
N TYR A 83 -2.31 -13.65 -1.69
CA TYR A 83 -3.35 -12.81 -2.31
C TYR A 83 -3.09 -12.46 -3.77
N ALA A 84 -1.98 -12.94 -4.34
CA ALA A 84 -1.52 -12.55 -5.67
C ALA A 84 -2.54 -12.82 -6.79
N ASP A 85 -3.13 -14.02 -6.80
CA ASP A 85 -4.05 -14.42 -7.87
C ASP A 85 -5.35 -13.63 -7.84
N VAL A 86 -5.86 -13.32 -6.63
CA VAL A 86 -7.05 -12.48 -6.44
C VAL A 86 -6.79 -11.06 -6.93
N LEU A 87 -5.60 -10.51 -6.63
CA LEU A 87 -5.19 -9.19 -7.09
C LEU A 87 -5.06 -9.15 -8.62
N GLY A 88 -4.40 -10.15 -9.20
CA GLY A 88 -4.26 -10.32 -10.64
C GLY A 88 -5.61 -10.48 -11.36
N GLN A 89 -6.57 -11.23 -10.80
CA GLN A 89 -7.91 -11.38 -11.38
C GLN A 89 -8.71 -10.08 -11.45
N VAL A 90 -8.49 -9.14 -10.52
CA VAL A 90 -9.10 -7.81 -10.58
C VAL A 90 -8.41 -6.97 -11.67
N ILE A 91 -7.08 -6.90 -11.63
CA ILE A 91 -6.28 -6.11 -12.58
C ILE A 91 -6.47 -6.57 -14.03
N ASN A 92 -6.51 -7.89 -14.27
CA ASN A 92 -6.73 -8.48 -15.60
C ASN A 92 -8.14 -8.21 -16.17
N ARG A 93 -9.11 -7.83 -15.32
CA ARG A 93 -10.45 -7.36 -15.74
C ARG A 93 -10.51 -5.83 -15.95
N GLY A 94 -9.38 -5.13 -15.77
CA GLY A 94 -9.30 -3.67 -15.81
C GLY A 94 -9.76 -2.98 -14.52
N GLY A 95 -9.98 -3.73 -13.44
CA GLY A 95 -10.36 -3.20 -12.13
C GLY A 95 -9.16 -2.76 -11.30
N ARG A 96 -9.40 -1.90 -10.30
CA ARG A 96 -8.40 -1.57 -9.25
C ARG A 96 -8.78 -2.31 -7.98
N PRO A 97 -7.97 -3.24 -7.48
CA PRO A 97 -8.33 -3.99 -6.28
C PRO A 97 -8.25 -3.11 -5.05
N GLY A 98 -9.30 -3.16 -4.23
CA GLY A 98 -9.31 -2.54 -2.92
C GLY A 98 -9.88 -3.46 -1.85
N CYS A 99 -9.71 -3.13 -0.59
CA CYS A 99 -10.35 -3.83 0.51
C CYS A 99 -10.75 -2.87 1.64
N GLU A 100 -11.65 -3.32 2.51
CA GLU A 100 -11.88 -2.62 3.78
C GLU A 100 -10.66 -2.79 4.68
N ALA A 101 -10.30 -1.74 5.40
CA ALA A 101 -9.25 -1.75 6.40
C ALA A 101 -9.67 -0.90 7.61
N VAL A 102 -9.05 -1.16 8.74
CA VAL A 102 -9.19 -0.38 9.97
C VAL A 102 -7.88 0.32 10.26
N VAL A 103 -7.92 1.64 10.42
CA VAL A 103 -6.84 2.43 11.02
C VAL A 103 -7.09 2.48 12.52
N GLN A 104 -6.08 2.12 13.32
CA GLN A 104 -6.15 2.11 14.77
C GLN A 104 -4.84 2.57 15.41
N LEU A 105 -4.88 3.02 16.67
CA LEU A 105 -3.68 3.34 17.42
C LEU A 105 -3.08 2.07 18.04
N GLY A 106 -1.87 1.71 17.62
CA GLY A 106 -1.10 0.60 18.16
C GLY A 106 0.19 1.06 18.85
N ASN A 107 1.09 0.11 19.09
CA ASN A 107 2.28 0.34 19.93
C ASN A 107 3.37 1.16 19.23
N ARG A 108 3.32 1.27 17.90
CA ARG A 108 4.32 1.96 17.06
C ARG A 108 3.76 3.20 16.35
N GLY A 109 2.58 3.67 16.77
CA GLY A 109 1.83 4.74 16.12
C GLY A 109 0.52 4.22 15.54
N LEU A 110 0.06 4.81 14.44
CA LEU A 110 -1.12 4.35 13.70
C LEU A 110 -0.76 3.11 12.89
N GLU A 111 -1.54 2.05 13.08
CA GLU A 111 -1.42 0.76 12.39
C GLU A 111 -2.61 0.57 11.44
N VAL A 112 -2.38 -0.16 10.34
CA VAL A 112 -3.43 -0.46 9.36
C VAL A 112 -3.68 -1.97 9.34
N VAL A 113 -4.93 -2.37 9.56
CA VAL A 113 -5.34 -3.78 9.52
C VAL A 113 -6.31 -3.98 8.36
N LEU A 114 -5.90 -4.75 7.36
CA LEU A 114 -6.74 -5.07 6.19
C LEU A 114 -7.75 -6.16 6.54
N HIS A 115 -8.91 -6.13 5.89
CA HIS A 115 -9.86 -7.23 5.87
C HIS A 115 -9.87 -7.84 4.46
N LEU A 116 -9.18 -8.96 4.30
CA LEU A 116 -9.00 -9.65 3.00
C LEU A 116 -9.83 -10.95 2.94
N PRO A 117 -10.07 -11.51 1.74
CA PRO A 117 -10.81 -12.76 1.59
C PRO A 117 -10.19 -13.92 2.38
N ARG A 118 -11.01 -14.78 2.98
CA ARG A 118 -10.51 -16.01 3.62
C ARG A 118 -9.98 -16.97 2.57
N ASP A 119 -10.82 -17.16 1.56
CA ASP A 119 -10.63 -18.08 0.45
C ASP A 119 -10.17 -17.28 -0.77
N THR A 120 -8.97 -17.57 -1.23
CA THR A 120 -8.36 -16.92 -2.41
C THR A 120 -8.69 -17.68 -3.71
N SER A 121 -9.46 -18.77 -3.60
CA SER A 121 -9.74 -19.71 -4.69
C SER A 121 -10.89 -19.30 -5.62
N GLY A 122 -11.61 -18.22 -5.33
CA GLY A 122 -12.52 -17.60 -6.29
C GLY A 122 -13.73 -16.85 -5.73
N ILE A 123 -14.37 -16.10 -6.63
CA ILE A 123 -15.62 -15.35 -6.49
C ILE A 123 -15.53 -14.06 -5.65
N ILE A 124 -15.18 -12.96 -6.34
CA ILE A 124 -16.09 -11.80 -6.40
C ILE A 124 -16.17 -11.32 -7.84
N ALA A 125 -17.18 -11.81 -8.55
CA ALA A 125 -17.90 -10.89 -9.40
C ALA A 125 -18.74 -10.03 -8.44
N ALA A 126 -18.64 -8.70 -8.53
CA ALA A 126 -19.69 -7.86 -7.98
C ALA A 126 -21.02 -8.37 -8.55
N PRO A 127 -22.15 -8.30 -7.82
CA PRO A 127 -23.44 -8.55 -8.42
C PRO A 127 -23.66 -7.47 -9.49
N GLN A 128 -23.27 -7.79 -10.72
CA GLN A 128 -23.87 -7.18 -11.90
C GLN A 128 -25.34 -7.48 -11.74
N GLN A 129 -26.09 -6.48 -11.26
CA GLN A 129 -27.53 -6.50 -11.39
C GLN A 129 -27.80 -6.83 -12.85
N PRO A 130 -28.44 -7.97 -13.18
CA PRO A 130 -28.88 -8.15 -14.54
C PRO A 130 -29.80 -6.98 -14.80
N THR A 131 -29.38 -6.07 -15.68
CA THR A 131 -30.26 -5.07 -16.27
C THR A 131 -31.23 -5.83 -17.15
N VAL A 132 -32.23 -6.44 -16.49
CA VAL A 132 -33.38 -7.05 -17.13
C VAL A 132 -34.05 -5.90 -17.85
N PHE A 133 -33.72 -5.77 -19.14
CA PHE A 133 -34.46 -4.98 -20.10
C PHE A 133 -35.86 -5.57 -20.13
N THR A 134 -36.70 -5.07 -19.23
CA THR A 134 -38.08 -5.50 -19.09
C THR A 134 -38.84 -4.77 -20.19
N PRO A 135 -39.28 -5.44 -21.28
CA PRO A 135 -40.08 -4.76 -22.28
C PRO A 135 -41.40 -4.28 -21.64
N PRO A 136 -41.96 -3.14 -22.09
CA PRO A 136 -43.09 -2.51 -21.43
C PRO A 136 -44.30 -3.45 -21.37
N ALA A 137 -44.84 -3.65 -20.16
CA ALA A 137 -45.89 -4.61 -19.88
C ALA A 137 -47.16 -4.34 -20.70
N LYS A 138 -47.54 -5.28 -21.57
CA LYS A 138 -48.86 -5.25 -22.23
C LYS A 138 -49.96 -5.56 -21.22
N ARG A 139 -50.66 -4.51 -20.77
CA ARG A 139 -51.96 -4.63 -20.06
C ARG A 139 -52.92 -5.54 -20.84
N LYS A 140 -53.48 -6.54 -20.16
CA LYS A 140 -54.76 -7.17 -20.53
C LYS A 140 -55.58 -7.41 -19.26
N SER A 141 -56.91 -7.38 -19.38
CA SER A 141 -57.79 -6.94 -18.30
C SER A 141 -58.84 -7.96 -17.83
N ARG A 142 -59.20 -7.90 -16.53
CA ARG A 142 -60.43 -8.44 -15.90
C ARG A 142 -60.51 -10.00 -15.87
N ARG A 143 -61.16 -10.69 -14.91
CA ARG A 143 -62.24 -10.36 -13.94
C ARG A 143 -62.00 -10.99 -12.54
N PRO A 144 -62.73 -10.59 -11.48
CA PRO A 144 -62.53 -11.06 -10.10
C PRO A 144 -63.44 -12.24 -9.69
N VAL A 145 -63.07 -12.94 -8.61
CA VAL A 145 -63.95 -13.86 -7.85
C VAL A 145 -63.75 -13.63 -6.34
N TRP A 146 -64.87 -13.60 -5.59
CA TRP A 146 -65.00 -13.37 -4.15
C TRP A 146 -65.42 -14.65 -3.42
N ILE A 147 -64.82 -14.99 -2.26
CA ILE A 147 -65.37 -15.85 -1.18
C ILE A 147 -64.68 -15.37 0.14
N ALA A 148 -65.33 -14.62 1.04
CA ALA A 148 -66.15 -15.04 2.20
C ALA A 148 -65.37 -15.89 3.26
N VAL A 149 -64.90 -15.30 4.38
CA VAL A 149 -65.57 -15.09 5.70
C VAL A 149 -65.76 -16.37 6.56
N GLY A 150 -65.24 -16.33 7.80
CA GLY A 150 -65.56 -17.29 8.88
C GLY A 150 -64.72 -17.07 10.15
N ALA A 151 -65.36 -16.79 11.29
CA ALA A 151 -64.70 -16.47 12.57
C ALA A 151 -65.34 -17.23 13.75
N VAL A 152 -64.54 -17.63 14.77
CA VAL A 152 -64.87 -18.04 16.16
C VAL A 152 -63.50 -18.05 16.90
N VAL A 153 -63.14 -17.23 17.90
CA VAL A 153 -63.68 -16.90 19.26
C VAL A 153 -63.53 -18.03 20.29
N SER A 154 -62.74 -17.80 21.36
CA SER A 154 -62.82 -18.31 22.77
C SER A 154 -61.48 -18.79 23.36
N LEU A 155 -61.17 -18.80 24.68
CA LEU A 155 -61.34 -17.83 25.80
C LEU A 155 -60.91 -18.51 27.16
N PHE A 156 -60.15 -17.80 28.03
CA PHE A 156 -59.73 -18.16 29.43
C PHE A 156 -58.88 -19.47 29.59
N VAL A 157 -58.17 -19.80 30.69
CA VAL A 157 -58.15 -19.47 32.15
C VAL A 157 -56.66 -19.55 32.62
N VAL A 158 -55.98 -18.56 33.23
CA VAL A 158 -55.88 -18.13 34.66
C VAL A 158 -55.44 -19.21 35.69
N ILE A 159 -54.72 -18.78 36.76
CA ILE A 159 -54.12 -19.48 37.94
C ILE A 159 -52.58 -19.56 37.80
N GLY A 160 -51.73 -19.20 38.78
CA GLY A 160 -51.87 -18.63 40.13
C GLY A 160 -50.51 -18.80 40.85
N ALA A 161 -49.78 -17.73 41.18
CA ALA A 161 -49.78 -17.02 42.48
C ALA A 161 -49.13 -17.78 43.66
N LEU A 162 -47.89 -17.40 43.99
CA LEU A 162 -47.11 -17.52 45.25
C LEU A 162 -46.01 -16.41 45.19
N ALA A 163 -45.51 -15.70 46.22
CA ALA A 163 -45.46 -15.83 47.69
C ALA A 163 -44.37 -16.80 48.22
N ASP A 164 -43.45 -16.42 49.14
CA ASP A 164 -43.12 -15.12 49.76
C ASP A 164 -41.62 -15.10 50.17
N ASP A 165 -41.11 -13.88 50.35
CA ASP A 165 -40.18 -13.33 51.37
C ASP A 165 -39.17 -14.22 52.16
N SER A 166 -37.91 -13.76 52.29
CA SER A 166 -37.08 -13.77 53.54
C SER A 166 -35.62 -13.35 53.30
N THR A 167 -35.20 -12.25 53.93
CA THR A 167 -33.79 -11.97 54.27
C THR A 167 -33.54 -12.31 55.75
N PRO A 168 -32.36 -12.05 56.34
CA PRO A 168 -30.98 -12.44 55.98
C PRO A 168 -30.43 -13.46 57.02
N THR A 169 -29.13 -13.82 56.97
CA THR A 169 -28.23 -14.00 58.16
C THR A 169 -26.87 -14.60 57.74
N ASN A 170 -25.79 -14.03 58.27
CA ASN A 170 -24.42 -14.54 58.28
C ASN A 170 -24.09 -14.88 59.75
N PRO A 171 -23.31 -15.93 60.09
CA PRO A 171 -21.94 -15.62 60.52
C PRO A 171 -20.85 -16.71 60.32
N ALA A 172 -19.61 -16.22 60.23
CA ALA A 172 -18.38 -16.71 60.88
C ALA A 172 -17.94 -18.19 60.76
N ALA A 173 -16.81 -18.39 60.05
CA ALA A 173 -15.52 -18.83 60.62
C ALA A 173 -14.46 -18.81 59.50
N ALA A 174 -13.60 -17.79 59.40
CA ALA A 174 -12.34 -17.67 60.15
C ALA A 174 -11.28 -18.73 59.78
N LEU A 175 -10.28 -18.31 58.99
CA LEU A 175 -8.89 -18.58 59.35
C LEU A 175 -7.95 -17.47 58.83
N THR A 176 -6.97 -17.15 59.67
CA THR A 176 -6.09 -15.98 59.56
C THR A 176 -4.91 -16.22 58.62
N THR A 177 -4.50 -15.22 57.84
CA THR A 177 -3.09 -15.05 57.44
C THR A 177 -2.75 -13.57 57.36
N THR A 178 -2.00 -13.11 58.34
CA THR A 178 -1.43 -11.76 58.42
C THR A 178 -0.31 -11.63 57.38
N LYS A 179 -0.33 -10.59 56.54
CA LYS A 179 0.89 -10.14 55.86
C LYS A 179 0.97 -8.62 55.75
N THR A 180 1.71 -8.07 56.71
CA THR A 180 2.45 -6.81 56.74
C THR A 180 2.30 -5.90 55.52
N THR A 181 1.65 -4.75 55.75
CA THR A 181 1.83 -3.53 54.96
C THR A 181 3.25 -3.00 55.10
N THR A 182 3.96 -2.84 53.98
CA THR A 182 5.20 -2.07 53.89
C THR A 182 4.95 -0.86 52.99
N PRO A 183 5.23 0.39 53.42
CA PRO A 183 5.19 1.53 52.52
C PRO A 183 6.34 1.42 51.51
N VAL A 184 6.02 1.27 50.22
CA VAL A 184 7.02 1.29 49.16
C VAL A 184 7.31 2.74 48.80
N THR A 185 8.53 3.20 49.11
CA THR A 185 9.02 4.52 48.71
C THR A 185 9.17 4.59 47.19
N THR A 186 8.43 5.50 46.56
CA THR A 186 8.56 5.79 45.12
C THR A 186 9.88 6.50 44.84
N THR A 187 10.82 5.82 44.18
CA THR A 187 12.05 6.45 43.66
C THR A 187 11.82 6.90 42.23
N THR A 188 11.62 8.19 42.02
CA THR A 188 11.55 8.81 40.69
C THR A 188 12.93 8.82 40.03
N THR A 189 13.16 7.93 39.07
CA THR A 189 14.31 7.99 38.16
C THR A 189 13.98 8.87 36.95
N VAL A 190 14.62 10.03 36.87
CA VAL A 190 14.54 10.94 35.72
C VAL A 190 15.39 10.37 34.57
N PRO A 191 14.90 10.33 33.31
CA PRO A 191 15.74 9.96 32.18
C PRO A 191 16.76 11.06 31.87
N THR A 192 18.04 10.77 32.09
CA THR A 192 19.14 11.67 31.70
C THR A 192 19.35 11.64 30.19
N THR A 193 18.97 12.70 29.50
CA THR A 193 19.27 12.89 28.07
C THR A 193 20.73 13.28 27.89
N THR A 194 21.57 12.37 27.40
CA THR A 194 22.97 12.69 27.05
C THR A 194 23.02 13.34 25.67
N THR A 195 23.08 14.66 25.63
CA THR A 195 23.29 15.43 24.39
C THR A 195 24.78 15.42 24.01
N THR A 196 25.15 14.72 22.94
CA THR A 196 26.51 14.77 22.38
C THR A 196 26.67 15.99 21.48
N THR A 197 27.24 17.07 22.01
CA THR A 197 27.54 18.30 21.25
C THR A 197 28.84 18.13 20.47
N THR A 198 28.79 18.05 19.15
CA THR A 198 29.96 18.06 18.27
C THR A 198 30.44 19.51 18.04
N THR A 199 31.52 19.90 18.71
CA THR A 199 32.13 21.23 18.52
C THR A 199 33.01 21.25 17.28
N THR A 200 32.62 22.00 16.25
CA THR A 200 33.46 22.25 15.06
C THR A 200 34.45 23.39 15.35
N THR A 201 35.73 23.06 15.44
CA THR A 201 36.81 24.05 15.64
C THR A 201 37.22 24.69 14.31
N THR A 202 36.81 25.93 14.06
CA THR A 202 37.26 26.72 12.91
C THR A 202 38.61 27.39 13.21
N THR A 203 39.68 26.95 12.55
CA THR A 203 41.01 27.56 12.70
C THR A 203 41.11 28.82 11.84
N THR A 204 41.07 30.00 12.47
CA THR A 204 41.29 31.28 11.79
C THR A 204 42.78 31.57 11.65
N THR A 205 43.31 31.50 10.43
CA THR A 205 44.70 31.88 10.13
C THR A 205 44.82 33.38 9.93
N THR A 206 45.43 34.08 10.89
CA THR A 206 45.70 35.52 10.79
C THR A 206 46.93 35.79 9.93
N THR A 207 46.75 36.36 8.74
CA THR A 207 47.87 36.78 7.87
C THR A 207 48.22 38.24 8.10
N THR A 208 49.47 38.52 8.45
CA THR A 208 49.98 39.86 8.77
C THR A 208 50.27 40.68 7.51
N THR A 209 49.63 41.85 7.36
CA THR A 209 49.91 42.78 6.27
C THR A 209 51.17 43.60 6.54
N VAL A 210 52.17 43.51 5.65
CA VAL A 210 53.32 44.43 5.58
C VAL A 210 53.31 45.11 4.22
N ALA A 211 53.41 46.43 4.19
CA ALA A 211 53.31 47.22 2.96
C ALA A 211 54.65 47.29 2.20
N GLN A 212 54.60 47.10 0.87
CA GLN A 212 55.69 47.41 -0.07
C GLN A 212 55.13 47.85 -1.43
N PRO A 213 55.93 48.48 -2.33
CA PRO A 213 55.43 49.57 -3.18
C PRO A 213 54.95 49.12 -4.56
N ALA A 214 54.22 50.02 -5.24
CA ALA A 214 53.61 49.80 -6.54
C ALA A 214 54.63 49.53 -7.68
N PRO A 215 54.50 48.42 -8.43
CA PRO A 215 55.20 48.21 -9.70
C PRO A 215 54.51 48.91 -10.88
N GLN A 216 55.30 49.27 -11.90
CA GLN A 216 54.82 49.92 -13.14
C GLN A 216 54.05 48.97 -14.08
N PRO A 217 53.28 49.50 -15.07
CA PRO A 217 52.42 48.69 -15.93
C PRO A 217 53.20 47.78 -16.89
N GLN A 218 52.83 46.49 -16.95
CA GLN A 218 53.31 45.55 -17.96
C GLN A 218 52.42 45.56 -19.22
N PRO A 219 52.96 45.24 -20.42
CA PRO A 219 52.20 45.32 -21.67
C PRO A 219 50.99 44.38 -21.74
N GLN A 220 49.92 44.88 -22.34
CA GLN A 220 48.61 44.24 -22.39
C GLN A 220 48.63 42.95 -23.24
N PRO A 221 48.21 41.78 -22.70
CA PRO A 221 48.09 40.55 -23.46
C PRO A 221 47.08 40.68 -24.62
N LYS A 222 47.38 39.98 -25.72
CA LYS A 222 46.56 39.94 -26.94
C LYS A 222 45.15 39.38 -26.63
N PRO A 223 44.06 39.90 -27.23
CA PRO A 223 42.70 39.48 -26.89
C PRO A 223 42.50 37.97 -27.04
N GLN A 224 42.09 37.33 -25.95
CA GLN A 224 41.66 35.94 -25.94
C GLN A 224 40.24 35.85 -26.55
N PRO A 225 39.92 34.84 -27.38
CA PRO A 225 38.58 34.71 -27.95
C PRO A 225 37.50 34.65 -26.85
N ASN A 226 36.41 35.38 -27.09
CA ASN A 226 35.33 35.54 -26.11
C ASN A 226 34.71 34.16 -25.77
N PRO A 227 34.49 33.83 -24.48
CA PRO A 227 33.60 32.72 -24.12
C PRO A 227 32.22 32.95 -24.74
N GLN A 228 31.71 31.94 -25.45
CA GLN A 228 30.41 32.02 -26.10
C GLN A 228 29.30 32.20 -25.05
N PRO A 229 28.34 33.12 -25.22
CA PRO A 229 27.28 33.33 -24.23
C PRO A 229 26.48 32.05 -23.98
N ASN A 230 26.34 31.68 -22.70
CA ASN A 230 25.45 30.61 -22.30
C ASN A 230 23.98 31.04 -22.53
N PRO A 231 23.15 30.31 -23.30
CA PRO A 231 21.77 30.70 -23.52
C PRO A 231 20.98 30.70 -22.20
N GLN A 232 20.45 31.85 -21.80
CA GLN A 232 19.58 31.97 -20.63
C GLN A 232 18.19 31.38 -20.95
N PRO A 233 17.45 30.80 -19.97
CA PRO A 233 16.19 30.13 -20.25
C PRO A 233 15.10 31.08 -20.74
N ASN A 234 14.50 30.77 -21.88
CA ASN A 234 13.33 31.48 -22.41
C ASN A 234 12.04 30.81 -21.96
N THR A 235 11.13 31.58 -21.38
CA THR A 235 9.84 31.11 -20.90
C THR A 235 8.88 30.78 -22.06
N ALA A 236 8.17 29.64 -21.95
CA ALA A 236 6.92 29.31 -22.64
C ALA A 236 6.89 29.31 -24.18
N THR A 237 7.34 28.19 -24.77
CA THR A 237 6.45 27.41 -25.65
C THR A 237 6.50 25.95 -25.19
N GLN A 238 5.35 25.35 -24.90
CA GLN A 238 5.28 23.96 -24.46
C GLN A 238 5.69 23.08 -25.65
N ALA A 239 6.82 22.39 -25.55
CA ALA A 239 7.17 21.34 -26.50
C ALA A 239 6.03 20.30 -26.48
N PRO A 240 5.63 19.73 -27.64
CA PRO A 240 4.68 18.62 -27.62
C PRO A 240 5.24 17.51 -26.72
N PRO A 241 4.39 16.79 -25.98
CA PRO A 241 4.86 15.67 -25.17
C PRO A 241 5.66 14.70 -26.05
N PRO A 242 6.71 14.05 -25.50
CA PRO A 242 7.42 13.01 -26.24
C PRO A 242 6.40 11.99 -26.76
N PRO A 243 6.57 11.49 -28.00
CA PRO A 243 5.63 10.54 -28.56
C PRO A 243 5.44 9.37 -27.60
N ALA A 244 4.19 9.00 -27.37
CA ALA A 244 3.86 7.86 -26.52
C ALA A 244 4.66 6.62 -26.98
N PRO A 245 5.05 5.72 -26.05
CA PRO A 245 5.67 4.46 -26.43
C PRO A 245 4.86 3.79 -27.55
N PRO A 246 5.51 3.21 -28.57
CA PRO A 246 4.80 2.50 -29.62
C PRO A 246 3.80 1.52 -29.00
N ALA A 247 2.54 1.55 -29.46
CA ALA A 247 1.55 0.58 -29.02
C ALA A 247 2.15 -0.82 -29.19
N PRO A 248 2.01 -1.73 -28.20
CA PRO A 248 2.72 -2.99 -28.19
C PRO A 248 2.45 -3.73 -29.50
N ALA A 249 3.52 -3.99 -30.26
CA ALA A 249 3.46 -4.89 -31.39
C ALA A 249 2.93 -6.22 -30.84
N GLN A 250 1.78 -6.67 -31.34
CA GLN A 250 0.99 -7.73 -30.73
C GLN A 250 1.84 -9.02 -30.59
N GLY A 251 2.30 -9.31 -29.36
CA GLY A 251 3.20 -10.43 -29.06
C GLY A 251 4.66 -10.06 -28.72
N CYS A 252 5.06 -8.79 -28.81
CA CYS A 252 6.39 -8.30 -28.39
C CYS A 252 6.33 -7.66 -27.00
N HIS A 253 7.26 -8.03 -26.13
CA HIS A 253 7.43 -7.43 -24.81
C HIS A 253 8.10 -6.05 -24.91
N THR A 254 7.54 -5.06 -24.20
CA THR A 254 7.91 -3.64 -24.37
C THR A 254 9.22 -3.24 -23.71
N SER A 255 9.80 -4.06 -22.82
CA SER A 255 11.08 -3.76 -22.18
C SER A 255 12.31 -4.10 -23.03
N TYR A 256 12.14 -4.64 -24.24
CA TYR A 256 13.26 -5.13 -25.05
C TYR A 256 13.22 -4.62 -26.49
N THR A 257 14.39 -4.57 -27.13
CA THR A 257 14.55 -4.26 -28.56
C THR A 257 15.73 -5.04 -29.12
N PRO A 258 15.59 -5.83 -30.21
CA PRO A 258 14.38 -6.07 -31.02
C PRO A 258 13.28 -6.84 -30.26
N CYS A 259 12.17 -7.14 -30.96
CA CYS A 259 11.02 -7.85 -30.40
C CYS A 259 11.41 -9.15 -29.69
N VAL A 260 11.21 -9.19 -28.37
CA VAL A 260 11.24 -10.40 -27.55
C VAL A 260 9.81 -10.90 -27.37
N PRO A 261 9.51 -12.20 -27.59
CA PRO A 261 8.15 -12.72 -27.49
C PRO A 261 7.62 -12.65 -26.06
N ILE A 262 6.33 -12.35 -25.88
CA ILE A 262 5.68 -12.42 -24.57
C ILE A 262 5.47 -13.90 -24.20
N ALA A 263 6.31 -14.42 -23.31
CA ALA A 263 6.20 -15.75 -22.71
C ALA A 263 6.35 -15.68 -21.18
N SER A 264 6.22 -16.83 -20.50
CA SER A 264 6.45 -16.92 -19.04
C SER A 264 7.93 -16.85 -18.65
N ASP A 265 8.81 -17.15 -19.61
CA ASP A 265 10.26 -17.16 -19.50
C ASP A 265 10.83 -17.14 -20.93
N VAL A 266 11.96 -16.46 -21.15
CA VAL A 266 12.59 -16.32 -22.47
C VAL A 266 14.10 -16.34 -22.30
N ASP A 267 14.76 -17.32 -22.90
CA ASP A 267 16.20 -17.55 -22.75
C ASP A 267 17.03 -17.04 -23.94
N CYS A 268 18.32 -16.82 -23.71
CA CYS A 268 19.28 -16.64 -24.80
C CYS A 268 19.51 -17.96 -25.55
N ALA A 269 19.22 -17.99 -26.85
CA ALA A 269 19.37 -19.17 -27.70
C ALA A 269 20.85 -19.60 -27.79
N GLY A 270 21.15 -20.81 -27.32
CA GLY A 270 22.50 -21.35 -27.22
C GLY A 270 23.07 -21.40 -25.80
N GLY A 271 22.38 -20.76 -24.83
CA GLY A 271 22.68 -20.90 -23.41
C GLY A 271 22.12 -22.17 -22.78
N SER A 272 22.27 -22.31 -21.45
CA SER A 272 21.73 -23.43 -20.64
C SER A 272 20.28 -23.24 -20.20
N GLY A 273 19.54 -22.40 -20.92
CA GLY A 273 18.14 -22.08 -20.68
C GLY A 273 17.21 -23.29 -20.76
N ASN A 274 16.04 -23.17 -20.13
CA ASN A 274 14.99 -24.20 -20.16
C ASN A 274 13.58 -23.61 -20.42
N GLY A 275 13.50 -22.31 -20.73
CA GLY A 275 12.27 -21.59 -20.97
C GLY A 275 11.52 -22.07 -22.22
N PRO A 276 10.22 -21.74 -22.34
CA PRO A 276 9.38 -22.11 -23.48
C PRO A 276 9.68 -21.30 -24.75
N ALA A 277 10.51 -20.25 -24.67
CA ALA A 277 10.89 -19.40 -25.79
C ALA A 277 12.38 -19.01 -25.71
N TYR A 278 12.98 -18.74 -26.87
CA TYR A 278 14.39 -18.35 -26.98
C TYR A 278 14.56 -17.20 -27.97
N VAL A 279 15.50 -16.29 -27.69
CA VAL A 279 15.86 -15.15 -28.55
C VAL A 279 17.36 -15.14 -28.88
N ARG A 280 17.73 -14.46 -29.97
CA ARG A 280 19.13 -14.29 -30.40
C ARG A 280 19.48 -12.81 -30.32
N GLY A 281 20.50 -12.48 -29.55
CA GLY A 281 20.91 -11.09 -29.31
C GLY A 281 21.81 -10.49 -30.40
N PRO A 282 22.32 -9.27 -30.16
CA PRO A 282 22.12 -8.49 -28.93
C PRO A 282 20.68 -7.98 -28.76
N ILE A 283 20.17 -8.04 -27.53
CA ILE A 283 18.86 -7.53 -27.12
C ILE A 283 19.08 -6.35 -26.18
N THR A 284 18.74 -5.13 -26.61
CA THR A 284 18.77 -3.96 -25.72
C THR A 284 17.59 -3.98 -24.76
N ILE A 285 17.86 -3.91 -23.47
CA ILE A 285 16.86 -3.72 -22.42
C ILE A 285 16.54 -2.22 -22.30
N ILE A 286 15.30 -1.85 -22.59
CA ILE A 286 14.76 -0.48 -22.54
C ILE A 286 13.75 -0.26 -21.40
N GLY A 287 13.46 -1.30 -20.62
CA GLY A 287 12.56 -1.29 -19.47
C GLY A 287 13.00 -2.30 -18.40
N PRO A 288 12.11 -2.80 -17.52
CA PRO A 288 12.46 -3.87 -16.60
C PRO A 288 12.84 -5.17 -17.33
N ASP A 289 13.97 -5.77 -16.95
CA ASP A 289 14.39 -7.11 -17.39
C ASP A 289 13.58 -8.19 -16.63
N GLU A 290 12.41 -8.51 -17.18
CA GLU A 290 11.49 -9.51 -16.65
C GLU A 290 11.93 -10.96 -16.95
N TYR A 291 12.89 -11.15 -17.87
CA TYR A 291 13.36 -12.46 -18.33
C TYR A 291 14.80 -12.77 -17.90
N GLY A 292 15.53 -11.82 -17.31
CA GLY A 292 16.91 -12.02 -16.86
C GLY A 292 17.91 -12.11 -18.02
N LEU A 293 17.63 -11.44 -19.14
CA LEU A 293 18.49 -11.46 -20.33
C LEU A 293 19.80 -10.68 -20.11
N ASP A 294 19.81 -9.70 -19.20
CA ASP A 294 20.94 -8.80 -18.87
C ASP A 294 21.99 -9.43 -17.92
N GLY A 295 21.90 -10.74 -17.70
CA GLY A 295 22.92 -11.55 -17.05
C GLY A 295 23.26 -11.11 -15.62
N ASN A 296 24.57 -11.01 -15.35
CA ASN A 296 25.10 -10.54 -14.05
C ASN A 296 25.78 -9.18 -14.16
N ASP A 297 25.99 -8.72 -15.39
CA ASP A 297 26.66 -7.52 -15.85
C ASP A 297 25.76 -6.30 -15.63
N ASN A 298 24.47 -6.47 -15.93
CA ASN A 298 23.43 -5.44 -15.82
C ASN A 298 23.80 -4.16 -16.60
N ASP A 299 24.30 -4.33 -17.83
CA ASP A 299 24.77 -3.22 -18.68
C ASP A 299 23.70 -2.71 -19.65
N GLY A 300 22.58 -3.44 -19.76
CA GLY A 300 21.45 -3.16 -20.62
C GLY A 300 21.46 -3.93 -21.95
N ILE A 301 22.38 -4.89 -22.16
CA ILE A 301 22.53 -5.67 -23.39
C ILE A 301 22.45 -7.18 -23.09
N GLY A 302 21.27 -7.76 -23.30
CA GLY A 302 21.06 -9.19 -23.16
C GLY A 302 21.48 -10.00 -24.38
N CYS A 303 21.89 -11.25 -24.13
CA CYS A 303 22.26 -12.23 -25.16
C CYS A 303 23.38 -11.77 -26.13
N GLU A 304 24.33 -10.98 -25.65
CA GLU A 304 25.65 -10.92 -26.27
C GLU A 304 26.33 -12.31 -26.23
N ASN A 305 27.18 -12.60 -27.23
CA ASN A 305 27.84 -13.91 -27.41
C ASN A 305 29.35 -13.77 -27.33
#